data_AF-N2BB42-F1
#
_entry.id   AF-N2BB42-F1
#
_cell.length_a   1.000
_cell.length_b   1.000
_cell.length_c   1.000
_cell.angle_alpha   90.00
_cell.angle_beta   90.00
_cell.angle_gamma   90.00
#
_symmetry.space_group_name_H-M   'P 1'
#
loop_
_entity.id
_entity.type
_entity.pdbx_description
1 polymer ?
#
loop_
_entity_poly.entity_id
_entity_poly.type
_entity_poly.pdbx_seq_one_letter_code
_entity_poly.pdbx_strand_id
1 'polypeptide(L)'
;MNLILPVAGHSSRFPGVKPKWLLTHPNGNLMLTEAIRGLNLKEFSRIYIICMKEHYEKYDLQKPLTDQFKMLKCDSKLSIITLDKQTKSQPETVYQGIKKANICGQIYIKDSDNYFVENRVSGNFVSTYDLNDMDLTYAKSKSFVIVNEQNIITNIIEKRVIGSIFNVGGYGFESTEEFCKYYEKLAHEDNLYISHIIYNMMLSGHVFFNSKVQDYLDWGTIKEWNLYKREFATLFVDIDGTLVKNSGQFFTPKWGETSKIDENVAMLNKLYDTGKVYIILTTSRTLDYKTITENQLEREGIKYHQIIYGLYHAKRIIVNDYANSNPYKSCDSINLKRDSSDLKSMLQHIFGDMV
;
A
#
# COMPACT_ATOMS: atom_id res chain seq x y z
N MET A 1 -8.15 -22.22 -2.47
CA MET A 1 -8.41 -21.45 -1.23
C MET A 1 -9.29 -20.25 -1.56
N ASN A 2 -10.09 -19.74 -0.63
CA ASN A 2 -10.91 -18.53 -0.80
C ASN A 2 -10.31 -17.37 -0.01
N LEU A 3 -10.19 -16.17 -0.59
CA LEU A 3 -9.75 -14.97 0.12
C LEU A 3 -10.95 -14.25 0.74
N ILE A 4 -10.86 -13.86 2.00
CA ILE A 4 -11.90 -13.10 2.72
C ILE A 4 -11.31 -11.80 3.23
N LEU A 5 -11.94 -10.67 2.86
CA LEU A 5 -11.62 -9.32 3.30
C LEU A 5 -12.77 -8.79 4.18
N PRO A 6 -12.71 -8.95 5.50
CA PRO A 6 -13.76 -8.52 6.42
C PRO A 6 -13.64 -7.02 6.72
N VAL A 7 -14.38 -6.19 5.99
CA VAL A 7 -14.33 -4.72 6.04
C VAL A 7 -15.60 -4.07 6.59
N ALA A 8 -16.31 -4.79 7.46
CA ALA A 8 -17.54 -4.32 8.12
C ALA A 8 -17.29 -3.52 9.42
N GLY A 9 -16.03 -3.26 9.80
CA GLY A 9 -15.70 -2.53 11.03
C GLY A 9 -15.88 -1.00 10.95
N HIS A 10 -15.92 -0.35 12.13
CA HIS A 10 -16.18 1.09 12.29
C HIS A 10 -15.08 2.04 11.80
N SER A 11 -13.89 1.54 11.45
CA SER A 11 -12.73 2.40 11.12
C SER A 11 -12.45 3.49 12.17
N SER A 12 -12.65 3.21 13.46
CA SER A 12 -12.60 4.20 14.56
C SER A 12 -11.25 4.94 14.69
N ARG A 13 -10.15 4.35 14.20
CA ARG A 13 -8.81 4.98 14.12
C ARG A 13 -8.65 5.97 12.95
N PHE A 14 -9.71 6.17 12.17
CA PHE A 14 -9.78 7.05 10.99
C PHE A 14 -10.98 8.01 11.12
N PRO A 15 -10.99 8.90 12.13
CA PRO A 15 -12.09 9.84 12.33
C PRO A 15 -12.18 10.85 11.18
N GLY A 16 -13.40 11.20 10.78
CA GLY A 16 -13.66 12.29 9.81
C GLY A 16 -13.38 11.96 8.34
N VAL A 17 -13.11 10.69 8.01
CA VAL A 17 -12.87 10.25 6.62
C VAL A 17 -13.81 9.10 6.22
N LYS A 18 -13.78 8.70 4.95
CA LYS A 18 -14.45 7.48 4.45
C LYS A 18 -13.92 6.24 5.21
N PRO A 19 -14.67 5.11 5.23
CA PRO A 19 -14.16 3.85 5.76
C PRO A 19 -12.74 3.56 5.24
N LYS A 20 -11.82 3.13 6.12
CA LYS A 20 -10.37 3.12 5.85
C LYS A 20 -10.00 2.40 4.55
N TRP A 21 -10.67 1.28 4.27
CA TRP A 21 -10.44 0.43 3.10
C TRP A 21 -10.82 1.08 1.77
N LEU A 22 -11.59 2.18 1.80
CA LEU A 22 -11.96 3.01 0.65
C LEU A 22 -11.05 4.24 0.47
N LEU A 23 -10.07 4.43 1.35
CA LEU A 23 -9.11 5.52 1.18
C LEU A 23 -8.26 5.28 -0.07
N THR A 24 -7.98 6.36 -0.79
CA THR A 24 -7.21 6.31 -2.03
C THR A 24 -5.72 6.37 -1.74
N HIS A 25 -5.02 5.33 -2.17
CA HIS A 25 -3.56 5.27 -2.20
C HIS A 25 -3.01 6.31 -3.20
N PRO A 26 -1.81 6.89 -2.98
CA PRO A 26 -1.26 7.92 -3.87
C PRO A 26 -1.15 7.54 -5.36
N ASN A 27 -1.07 6.25 -5.67
CA ASN A 27 -1.11 5.73 -7.05
C ASN A 27 -2.52 5.65 -7.67
N GLY A 28 -3.57 6.06 -6.94
CA GLY A 28 -4.97 6.05 -7.39
C GLY A 28 -5.79 4.81 -7.00
N ASN A 29 -5.16 3.75 -6.48
CA ASN A 29 -5.88 2.54 -6.07
C ASN A 29 -6.56 2.70 -4.71
N LEU A 30 -7.52 1.83 -4.39
CA LEU A 30 -8.10 1.77 -3.05
C LEU A 30 -7.14 1.06 -2.09
N MET A 31 -7.14 1.48 -0.82
CA MET A 31 -6.36 0.80 0.24
C MET A 31 -6.64 -0.70 0.28
N LEU A 32 -7.90 -1.10 0.07
CA LEU A 32 -8.30 -2.51 -0.01
C LEU A 32 -7.55 -3.30 -1.09
N THR A 33 -7.45 -2.74 -2.31
CA THR A 33 -6.83 -3.44 -3.44
C THR A 33 -5.32 -3.44 -3.34
N GLU A 34 -4.75 -2.37 -2.79
CA GLU A 34 -3.34 -2.33 -2.42
C GLU A 34 -3.01 -3.35 -1.34
N ALA A 35 -3.87 -3.53 -0.34
CA ALA A 35 -3.65 -4.48 0.77
C ALA A 35 -3.52 -5.96 0.34
N ILE A 36 -4.01 -6.31 -0.84
CA ILE A 36 -3.95 -7.68 -1.39
C ILE A 36 -2.97 -7.83 -2.55
N ARG A 37 -2.29 -6.76 -2.95
CA ARG A 37 -1.42 -6.76 -4.15
C ARG A 37 -0.18 -7.64 -4.01
N GLY A 38 0.26 -7.90 -2.78
CA GLY A 38 1.39 -8.79 -2.49
C GLY A 38 1.01 -10.27 -2.42
N LEU A 39 -0.27 -10.61 -2.59
CA LEU A 39 -0.74 -11.99 -2.61
C LEU A 39 -0.73 -12.55 -4.03
N ASN A 40 -0.48 -13.85 -4.19
CA ASN A 40 -0.70 -14.53 -5.47
C ASN A 40 -2.20 -14.76 -5.72
N LEU A 41 -2.87 -13.75 -6.29
CA LEU A 41 -4.32 -13.76 -6.54
C LEU A 41 -4.80 -14.90 -7.47
N LYS A 42 -3.88 -15.58 -8.18
CA LYS A 42 -4.20 -16.71 -9.05
C LYS A 42 -4.59 -17.97 -8.26
N GLU A 43 -4.04 -18.15 -7.07
CA GLU A 43 -4.27 -19.33 -6.19
C GLU A 43 -5.63 -19.32 -5.51
N PHE A 44 -6.29 -18.17 -5.48
CA PHE A 44 -7.62 -18.04 -4.89
C PHE A 44 -8.71 -18.41 -5.91
N SER A 45 -9.67 -19.23 -5.49
CA SER A 45 -10.84 -19.57 -6.30
C SER A 45 -11.82 -18.41 -6.36
N ARG A 46 -12.02 -17.73 -5.23
CA ARG A 46 -12.88 -16.56 -5.06
C ARG A 46 -12.24 -15.57 -4.10
N ILE A 47 -12.60 -14.29 -4.27
CA ILE A 47 -12.22 -13.19 -3.38
C ILE A 47 -13.51 -12.55 -2.86
N TYR A 48 -13.76 -12.68 -1.57
CA TYR A 48 -14.95 -12.18 -0.89
C TYR A 48 -14.64 -10.88 -0.16
N ILE A 49 -15.32 -9.80 -0.53
CA ILE A 49 -15.36 -8.58 0.27
C ILE A 49 -16.61 -8.65 1.13
N ILE A 50 -16.46 -8.67 2.45
CA ILE A 50 -17.60 -8.65 3.38
C ILE A 50 -17.69 -7.25 3.98
N CYS A 51 -18.69 -6.47 3.57
CA CYS A 51 -18.83 -5.07 3.97
C CYS A 51 -20.23 -4.75 4.52
N MET A 52 -20.36 -3.61 5.19
CA MET A 52 -21.67 -3.10 5.59
C MET A 52 -22.48 -2.67 4.36
N LYS A 53 -23.77 -3.03 4.33
CA LYS A 53 -24.70 -2.59 3.28
C LYS A 53 -24.80 -1.08 3.20
N GLU A 54 -24.83 -0.41 4.35
CA GLU A 54 -24.81 1.06 4.43
C GLU A 54 -23.62 1.66 3.66
N HIS A 55 -22.40 1.14 3.85
CA HIS A 55 -21.22 1.62 3.13
C HIS A 55 -21.32 1.31 1.63
N TYR A 56 -21.82 0.14 1.27
CA TYR A 56 -21.97 -0.29 -0.11
C TYR A 56 -22.90 0.63 -0.90
N GLU A 57 -24.05 0.98 -0.33
CA GLU A 57 -25.05 1.86 -0.94
C GLU A 57 -24.60 3.33 -0.92
N LYS A 58 -24.10 3.81 0.22
CA LYS A 58 -23.69 5.22 0.41
C LYS A 58 -22.59 5.65 -0.57
N TYR A 59 -21.68 4.75 -0.93
CA TYR A 59 -20.54 5.05 -1.80
C TYR A 59 -20.64 4.41 -3.18
N ASP A 60 -21.80 3.83 -3.54
CA ASP A 60 -22.05 3.15 -4.83
C ASP A 60 -20.90 2.21 -5.23
N LEU A 61 -20.57 1.27 -4.34
CA LEU A 61 -19.30 0.55 -4.40
C LEU A 61 -19.19 -0.50 -5.52
N GLN A 62 -20.28 -0.83 -6.20
CA GLN A 62 -20.28 -1.85 -7.24
C GLN A 62 -19.27 -1.53 -8.35
N LYS A 63 -19.35 -0.31 -8.90
CA LYS A 63 -18.49 0.10 -10.02
C LYS A 63 -17.04 0.31 -9.59
N PRO A 64 -16.72 1.10 -8.54
CA PRO A 64 -15.35 1.30 -8.08
C PRO A 64 -14.63 -0.01 -7.73
N LEU A 65 -15.29 -0.94 -7.05
CA LEU A 65 -14.67 -2.23 -6.70
C LEU A 65 -14.46 -3.10 -7.92
N THR A 66 -15.44 -3.16 -8.83
CA THR A 66 -15.27 -3.92 -10.09
C THR A 66 -14.11 -3.37 -10.92
N ASP A 67 -14.01 -2.06 -11.08
CA ASP A 67 -12.94 -1.42 -11.86
C ASP A 67 -11.56 -1.66 -11.22
N GLN A 68 -11.45 -1.55 -9.89
CA GLN A 68 -10.21 -1.84 -9.17
C GLN A 68 -9.78 -3.31 -9.30
N PHE A 69 -10.71 -4.26 -9.24
CA PHE A 69 -10.38 -5.68 -9.42
C PHE A 69 -10.09 -6.05 -10.89
N LYS A 70 -10.63 -5.29 -11.86
CA LYS A 70 -10.21 -5.40 -13.28
C LYS A 70 -8.77 -4.97 -13.47
N MET A 71 -8.33 -3.90 -12.81
CA MET A 71 -6.92 -3.47 -12.83
C MET A 71 -5.99 -4.55 -12.26
N LEU A 72 -6.44 -5.31 -11.26
CA LEU A 72 -5.75 -6.47 -10.71
C LEU A 72 -5.91 -7.76 -11.55
N LYS A 73 -6.67 -7.71 -12.64
CA LYS A 73 -6.98 -8.86 -13.53
C LYS A 73 -7.61 -10.05 -12.78
N CYS A 74 -8.46 -9.77 -11.80
CA CYS A 74 -9.11 -10.79 -10.96
C CYS A 74 -10.60 -10.51 -10.67
N ASP A 75 -11.23 -9.63 -11.44
CA ASP A 75 -12.64 -9.27 -11.32
C ASP A 75 -13.60 -10.46 -11.45
N SER A 76 -13.26 -11.45 -12.28
CA SER A 76 -14.04 -12.69 -12.40
C SER A 76 -14.12 -13.50 -11.10
N LYS A 77 -13.19 -13.29 -10.16
CA LYS A 77 -13.14 -13.96 -8.85
C LYS A 77 -13.84 -13.17 -7.75
N LEU A 78 -14.15 -11.89 -7.98
CA LEU A 78 -14.71 -10.99 -6.98
C LEU A 78 -16.13 -11.41 -6.59
N SER A 79 -16.45 -11.32 -5.30
CA SER A 79 -17.80 -11.49 -4.75
C SER A 79 -17.97 -10.51 -3.59
N ILE A 80 -18.97 -9.64 -3.68
CA ILE A 80 -19.22 -8.61 -2.66
C ILE A 80 -20.42 -9.06 -1.83
N ILE A 81 -20.21 -9.24 -0.53
CA ILE A 81 -21.21 -9.70 0.42
C ILE A 81 -21.53 -8.55 1.37
N THR A 82 -22.77 -8.08 1.34
CA THR A 82 -23.22 -6.99 2.20
C THR A 82 -23.87 -7.53 3.48
N LEU A 83 -23.56 -6.93 4.63
CA LEU A 83 -24.19 -7.23 5.91
C LEU A 83 -25.14 -6.10 6.30
N ASP A 84 -26.36 -6.44 6.71
CA ASP A 84 -27.40 -5.47 7.06
C ASP A 84 -27.21 -4.90 8.48
N LYS A 85 -26.53 -5.64 9.37
CA LYS A 85 -26.27 -5.25 10.76
C LYS A 85 -24.78 -5.17 11.04
N GLN A 86 -24.41 -4.16 11.82
CA GLN A 86 -23.05 -3.96 12.28
C GLN A 86 -22.61 -5.16 13.13
N THR A 87 -21.45 -5.71 12.82
CA THR A 87 -20.84 -6.79 13.61
C THR A 87 -20.00 -6.20 14.74
N LYS A 88 -19.97 -6.89 15.88
CA LYS A 88 -19.21 -6.56 17.08
C LYS A 88 -17.71 -6.82 16.91
N SER A 89 -17.34 -7.75 16.03
CA SER A 89 -15.96 -8.19 15.86
C SER A 89 -15.64 -8.65 14.44
N GLN A 90 -14.35 -8.72 14.10
CA GLN A 90 -13.88 -9.27 12.83
C GLN A 90 -14.25 -10.76 12.66
N PRO A 91 -14.07 -11.65 13.66
CA PRO A 91 -14.56 -13.03 13.59
C PRO A 91 -16.05 -13.12 13.24
N GLU A 92 -16.88 -12.25 13.83
CA GLU A 92 -18.31 -12.19 13.51
C GLU A 92 -18.55 -11.77 12.05
N THR A 93 -17.82 -10.76 11.53
CA THR A 93 -17.90 -10.38 10.11
C THR A 93 -17.61 -11.58 9.20
N VAL A 94 -16.53 -12.31 9.48
CA VAL A 94 -16.13 -13.48 8.69
C VAL A 94 -17.20 -14.56 8.77
N TYR A 95 -17.66 -14.91 9.98
CA TYR A 95 -18.71 -15.90 10.20
C TYR A 95 -20.00 -15.57 9.43
N GLN A 96 -20.49 -14.33 9.55
CA GLN A 96 -21.71 -13.89 8.87
C GLN A 96 -21.55 -13.92 7.35
N GLY A 97 -20.38 -13.54 6.82
CA GLY A 97 -20.11 -13.63 5.39
C GLY A 97 -20.02 -15.08 4.89
N ILE A 98 -19.38 -15.98 5.64
CA ILE A 98 -19.33 -17.42 5.33
C ILE A 98 -20.75 -17.98 5.24
N LYS A 99 -21.59 -17.73 6.26
CA LYS A 99 -22.99 -18.19 6.28
C LYS A 99 -23.81 -17.59 5.15
N LYS A 100 -23.71 -16.28 4.91
CA LYS A 100 -24.52 -15.58 3.90
C LYS A 100 -24.16 -15.98 2.46
N ALA A 101 -22.89 -16.26 2.19
CA ALA A 101 -22.40 -16.62 0.87
C ALA A 101 -22.21 -18.14 0.66
N ASN A 102 -22.52 -18.96 1.67
CA ASN A 102 -22.28 -20.41 1.69
C ASN A 102 -20.84 -20.76 1.27
N ILE A 103 -19.85 -20.08 1.87
CA ILE A 103 -18.43 -20.30 1.58
C ILE A 103 -18.03 -21.64 2.21
N CYS A 104 -17.43 -22.52 1.41
CA CYS A 104 -16.96 -23.83 1.85
C CYS A 104 -15.45 -24.01 1.60
N GLY A 105 -14.81 -24.88 2.38
CA GLY A 105 -13.41 -25.29 2.21
C GLY A 105 -12.40 -24.32 2.84
N GLN A 106 -11.19 -24.26 2.27
CA GLN A 106 -10.11 -23.45 2.84
C GLN A 106 -10.33 -21.95 2.65
N ILE A 107 -10.10 -21.17 3.69
CA ILE A 107 -10.18 -19.71 3.67
C ILE A 107 -8.87 -19.07 4.11
N TYR A 108 -8.61 -17.89 3.56
CA TYR A 108 -7.57 -16.99 4.02
C TYR A 108 -8.20 -15.64 4.33
N ILE A 109 -8.12 -15.26 5.60
CA ILE A 109 -8.67 -13.99 6.10
C ILE A 109 -7.54 -12.97 6.07
N LYS A 110 -7.78 -11.83 5.42
CA LYS A 110 -6.77 -10.77 5.25
C LYS A 110 -7.32 -9.41 5.64
N ASP A 111 -6.58 -8.69 6.46
CA ASP A 111 -6.87 -7.31 6.83
C ASP A 111 -6.68 -6.35 5.64
N SER A 112 -7.50 -5.31 5.58
CA SER A 112 -7.53 -4.35 4.46
C SER A 112 -6.67 -3.11 4.68
N ASP A 113 -5.90 -3.04 5.76
CA ASP A 113 -5.19 -1.85 6.23
C ASP A 113 -3.68 -2.09 6.35
N ASN A 114 -3.17 -3.07 5.60
CA ASN A 114 -1.76 -3.36 5.52
C ASN A 114 -1.42 -4.11 4.24
N TYR A 115 -0.16 -4.06 3.85
CA TYR A 115 0.40 -4.78 2.70
C TYR A 115 1.47 -5.76 3.19
N PHE A 116 1.60 -6.89 2.51
CA PHE A 116 2.74 -7.79 2.62
C PHE A 116 2.73 -8.81 1.48
N VAL A 117 3.88 -9.43 1.22
CA VAL A 117 4.02 -10.55 0.28
C VAL A 117 3.90 -11.87 1.02
N GLU A 118 2.95 -12.70 0.60
CA GLU A 118 2.68 -14.02 1.18
C GLU A 118 2.87 -15.11 0.13
N ASN A 119 3.62 -16.14 0.50
CA ASN A 119 3.91 -17.28 -0.36
C ASN A 119 3.10 -18.52 0.02
N ARG A 120 2.49 -18.54 1.22
CA ARG A 120 1.69 -19.67 1.68
C ARG A 120 0.27 -19.60 1.12
N VAL A 121 -0.16 -20.74 0.57
CA VAL A 121 -1.39 -20.84 -0.22
C VAL A 121 -2.41 -21.83 0.35
N SER A 122 -2.12 -22.47 1.48
CA SER A 122 -2.98 -23.46 2.11
C SER A 122 -2.63 -23.74 3.57
N GLY A 123 -3.57 -24.38 4.26
CA GLY A 123 -3.37 -24.91 5.61
C GLY A 123 -3.81 -23.98 6.74
N ASN A 124 -3.66 -24.45 7.97
CA ASN A 124 -3.82 -23.62 9.17
C ASN A 124 -2.53 -22.84 9.44
N PHE A 125 -2.58 -21.51 9.29
CA PHE A 125 -1.39 -20.68 9.48
C PHE A 125 -1.71 -19.26 9.91
N VAL A 126 -0.70 -18.58 10.45
CA VAL A 126 -0.74 -17.15 10.74
C VAL A 126 0.39 -16.48 9.96
N SER A 127 0.04 -15.44 9.23
CA SER A 127 1.00 -14.59 8.53
C SER A 127 1.68 -13.68 9.56
N THR A 128 3.00 -13.72 9.59
CA THR A 128 3.78 -13.04 10.63
C THR A 128 4.96 -12.27 10.06
N TYR A 129 5.40 -11.29 10.85
CA TYR A 129 6.61 -10.52 10.59
C TYR A 129 7.40 -10.36 11.88
N ASP A 130 8.70 -10.10 11.75
CA ASP A 130 9.57 -9.88 12.90
C ASP A 130 9.67 -8.38 13.19
N LEU A 131 9.41 -8.00 14.43
CA LEU A 131 9.55 -6.62 14.89
C LEU A 131 10.97 -6.05 14.66
N ASN A 132 12.00 -6.90 14.71
CA ASN A 132 13.38 -6.49 14.47
C ASN A 132 13.66 -6.11 13.01
N ASP A 133 12.80 -6.54 12.09
CA ASP A 133 12.89 -6.25 10.65
C ASP A 133 12.07 -4.98 10.28
N MET A 134 11.64 -4.17 11.27
CA MET A 134 10.84 -2.96 11.07
C MET A 134 11.56 -1.69 11.56
N ASP A 135 11.49 -0.61 10.77
CA ASP A 135 12.03 0.70 11.19
C ASP A 135 11.15 1.40 12.23
N LEU A 136 9.82 1.37 12.04
CA LEU A 136 8.84 2.07 12.88
C LEU A 136 7.54 1.27 12.97
N THR A 137 7.13 0.84 14.17
CA THR A 137 5.79 0.26 14.38
C THR A 137 5.24 0.49 15.78
N TYR A 138 3.91 0.53 15.90
CA TYR A 138 3.21 0.57 17.19
C TYR A 138 2.92 -0.85 17.70
N ALA A 139 3.97 -1.49 18.24
CA ALA A 139 3.99 -2.88 18.69
C ALA A 139 2.83 -3.24 19.64
N LYS A 140 2.40 -2.33 20.53
CA LYS A 140 1.37 -2.60 21.55
C LYS A 140 -0.01 -2.95 20.97
N SER A 141 -0.26 -2.64 19.70
CA SER A 141 -1.55 -2.90 19.05
C SER A 141 -1.64 -4.22 18.30
N LYS A 142 -0.56 -5.01 18.27
CA LYS A 142 -0.42 -6.23 17.48
C LYS A 142 -0.68 -7.49 18.31
N SER A 143 -0.97 -8.60 17.62
CA SER A 143 -1.09 -9.93 18.19
C SER A 143 0.25 -10.66 18.05
N PHE A 144 0.85 -11.13 19.15
CA PHE A 144 2.18 -11.75 19.13
C PHE A 144 2.08 -13.26 19.18
N VAL A 145 3.02 -13.94 18.54
CA VAL A 145 3.08 -15.40 18.49
C VAL A 145 4.39 -15.92 19.07
N ILE A 146 4.34 -17.14 19.63
CA ILE A 146 5.52 -17.93 19.99
C ILE A 146 5.58 -19.10 19.02
N VAL A 147 6.76 -19.33 18.45
CA VAL A 147 7.00 -20.33 17.41
C VAL A 147 8.11 -21.26 17.88
N ASN A 148 7.98 -22.57 17.64
CA ASN A 148 9.03 -23.54 17.93
C ASN A 148 9.98 -23.75 16.73
N GLU A 149 10.99 -24.60 16.89
CA GLU A 149 12.00 -24.91 15.87
C GLU A 149 11.42 -25.51 14.57
N GLN A 150 10.20 -26.05 14.62
CA GLN A 150 9.49 -26.65 13.49
C GLN A 150 8.52 -25.67 12.80
N ASN A 151 8.60 -24.36 13.11
CA ASN A 151 7.66 -23.34 12.65
C ASN A 151 6.20 -23.57 13.09
N ILE A 152 5.96 -24.33 14.16
CA ILE A 152 4.64 -24.49 14.76
C ILE A 152 4.40 -23.39 15.78
N ILE A 153 3.23 -22.76 15.71
CA ILE A 153 2.80 -21.76 16.68
C ILE A 153 2.40 -22.49 17.96
N THR A 154 3.07 -22.17 19.07
CA THR A 154 2.78 -22.74 20.39
C THR A 154 1.94 -21.81 21.25
N ASN A 155 1.91 -20.51 20.91
CA ASN A 155 1.07 -19.52 21.57
C ASN A 155 0.74 -18.34 20.65
N ILE A 156 -0.43 -17.73 20.85
CA ILE A 156 -0.84 -16.49 20.19
C ILE A 156 -1.61 -15.62 21.20
N ILE A 157 -1.19 -14.37 21.38
CA ILE A 157 -1.80 -13.47 22.36
C ILE A 157 -2.06 -12.10 21.74
N GLU A 158 -3.31 -11.67 21.82
CA GLU A 158 -3.77 -10.37 21.34
C GLU A 158 -3.27 -9.22 22.22
N LYS A 159 -2.71 -8.17 21.60
CA LYS A 159 -2.33 -6.89 22.24
C LYS A 159 -1.41 -7.02 23.45
N ARG A 160 -0.59 -8.06 23.49
CA ARG A 160 0.43 -8.27 24.52
C ARG A 160 1.74 -8.71 23.89
N VAL A 161 2.80 -7.96 24.15
CA VAL A 161 4.15 -8.29 23.67
C VAL A 161 4.69 -9.47 24.45
N ILE A 162 4.96 -10.58 23.76
CA ILE A 162 5.56 -11.81 24.32
C ILE A 162 6.80 -12.29 23.53
N GLY A 163 7.22 -11.53 22.52
CA GLY A 163 8.32 -11.85 21.63
C GLY A 163 8.45 -10.80 20.52
N SER A 164 9.30 -11.07 19.52
CA SER A 164 9.46 -10.20 18.34
C SER A 164 8.52 -10.54 17.20
N ILE A 165 8.04 -11.78 17.11
CA ILE A 165 7.18 -12.24 16.01
C ILE A 165 5.73 -11.84 16.30
N PHE A 166 5.14 -11.11 15.37
CA PHE A 166 3.75 -10.68 15.46
C PHE A 166 2.98 -11.01 14.19
N ASN A 167 1.69 -11.19 14.35
CA ASN A 167 0.74 -11.41 13.27
C ASN A 167 0.45 -10.10 12.54
N VAL A 168 0.53 -10.14 11.21
CA VAL A 168 0.36 -8.99 10.30
C VAL A 168 -1.07 -8.81 9.79
N GLY A 169 -2.03 -9.63 10.25
CA GLY A 169 -3.42 -9.58 9.80
C GLY A 169 -3.71 -10.54 8.64
N GLY A 170 -3.05 -11.69 8.61
CA GLY A 170 -3.29 -12.79 7.68
C GLY A 170 -3.48 -14.12 8.42
N TYR A 171 -4.56 -14.84 8.10
CA TYR A 171 -4.92 -16.09 8.80
C TYR A 171 -5.47 -17.14 7.84
N GLY A 172 -4.78 -18.27 7.71
CA GLY A 172 -5.24 -19.42 6.94
C GLY A 172 -6.00 -20.41 7.81
N PHE A 173 -7.13 -20.90 7.31
CA PHE A 173 -7.90 -21.99 7.90
C PHE A 173 -8.22 -23.04 6.84
N GLU A 174 -8.02 -24.31 7.20
CA GLU A 174 -8.30 -25.45 6.30
C GLU A 174 -9.79 -25.69 6.07
N SER A 175 -10.64 -25.23 6.99
CA SER A 175 -12.08 -25.49 6.95
C SER A 175 -12.86 -24.29 7.51
N THR A 176 -13.78 -23.80 6.68
CA THR A 176 -14.84 -22.87 7.08
C THR A 176 -15.72 -23.45 8.18
N GLU A 177 -15.99 -24.75 8.15
CA GLU A 177 -16.81 -25.45 9.12
C GLU A 177 -16.17 -25.43 10.51
N GLU A 178 -14.88 -25.76 10.61
CA GLU A 178 -14.16 -25.67 11.87
C GLU A 178 -14.06 -24.21 12.34
N PHE A 179 -13.73 -23.26 11.46
CA PHE A 179 -13.74 -21.83 11.83
C PHE A 179 -15.10 -21.41 12.43
N CYS A 180 -16.21 -21.73 11.76
CA CYS A 180 -17.55 -21.41 12.22
C CYS A 180 -17.88 -22.08 13.57
N LYS A 181 -17.56 -23.37 13.73
CA LYS A 181 -17.77 -24.13 14.97
C LYS A 181 -17.03 -23.51 16.15
N TYR A 182 -15.78 -23.08 15.97
CA TYR A 182 -15.00 -22.45 17.03
C TYR A 182 -15.42 -21.01 17.29
N TYR A 183 -15.85 -20.27 16.27
CA TYR A 183 -16.48 -18.98 16.46
C TYR A 183 -17.77 -19.10 17.29
N GLU A 184 -18.66 -20.05 16.97
CA GLU A 184 -19.93 -20.24 17.69
C GLU A 184 -19.71 -20.53 19.18
N LYS A 185 -18.65 -21.27 19.54
CA LYS A 185 -18.26 -21.50 20.95
C LYS A 185 -17.89 -20.22 21.69
N LEU A 186 -17.31 -19.24 20.99
CA LEU A 186 -16.76 -18.01 21.57
C LEU A 186 -17.62 -16.77 21.27
N ALA A 187 -18.74 -16.93 20.56
CA ALA A 187 -19.56 -15.80 20.08
C ALA A 187 -20.18 -14.95 21.20
N HIS A 188 -20.21 -15.46 22.43
CA HIS A 188 -20.69 -14.77 23.62
C HIS A 188 -19.61 -13.89 24.28
N GLU A 189 -18.33 -14.08 23.93
CA GLU A 189 -17.22 -13.29 24.47
C GLU A 189 -17.18 -11.90 23.85
N ASP A 190 -16.89 -10.89 24.68
CA ASP A 190 -16.65 -9.54 24.22
C ASP A 190 -15.21 -9.39 23.68
N ASN A 191 -15.00 -8.42 22.78
CA ASN A 191 -13.68 -8.13 22.19
C ASN A 191 -13.01 -9.36 21.56
N LEU A 192 -13.78 -10.15 20.80
CA LEU A 192 -13.26 -11.32 20.11
C LEU A 192 -12.37 -10.95 18.92
N TYR A 193 -11.23 -11.63 18.79
CA TYR A 193 -10.30 -11.49 17.66
C TYR A 193 -10.07 -12.86 17.03
N ILE A 194 -9.57 -12.90 15.79
CA ILE A 194 -9.26 -14.16 15.10
C ILE A 194 -8.21 -14.96 15.88
N SER A 195 -7.27 -14.28 16.56
CA SER A 195 -6.29 -14.88 17.46
C SER A 195 -6.92 -15.72 18.58
N HIS A 196 -8.07 -15.31 19.12
CA HIS A 196 -8.79 -16.10 20.14
C HIS A 196 -9.39 -17.38 19.55
N ILE A 197 -9.92 -17.33 18.31
CA ILE A 197 -10.42 -18.52 17.61
C ILE A 197 -9.28 -19.52 17.42
N ILE A 198 -8.13 -19.04 16.91
CA ILE A 198 -6.93 -19.85 16.68
C ILE A 198 -6.45 -20.47 17.98
N TYR A 199 -6.35 -19.69 19.05
CA TYR A 199 -5.94 -20.20 20.36
C TYR A 199 -6.87 -21.32 20.86
N ASN A 200 -8.19 -21.17 20.74
CA ASN A 200 -9.14 -22.22 21.14
C ASN A 200 -9.04 -23.49 20.27
N MET A 201 -8.78 -23.33 18.97
CA MET A 201 -8.49 -24.45 18.07
C MET A 201 -7.21 -25.19 18.47
N MET A 202 -6.15 -24.46 18.82
CA MET A 202 -4.88 -25.01 19.29
C MET A 202 -5.04 -25.81 20.59
N LEU A 203 -5.81 -25.29 21.55
CA LEU A 203 -6.15 -26.02 22.78
C LEU A 203 -6.92 -27.32 22.50
N SER A 204 -7.62 -27.38 21.36
CA SER A 204 -8.36 -28.55 20.90
C SER A 204 -7.55 -29.44 19.94
N GLY A 205 -6.23 -29.25 19.85
CA GLY A 205 -5.30 -30.10 19.09
C GLY A 205 -5.05 -29.70 17.64
N HIS A 206 -5.59 -28.57 17.16
CA HIS A 206 -5.31 -28.09 15.80
C HIS A 206 -3.93 -27.45 15.75
N VAL A 207 -3.14 -27.79 14.74
CA VAL A 207 -1.81 -27.23 14.53
C VAL A 207 -1.90 -26.01 13.62
N PHE A 208 -1.36 -24.88 14.08
CA PHE A 208 -1.15 -23.68 13.27
C PHE A 208 0.33 -23.47 13.04
N PHE A 209 0.69 -23.11 11.81
CA PHE A 209 2.08 -22.85 11.44
C PHE A 209 2.35 -21.36 11.25
N ASN A 210 3.59 -20.98 11.53
CA ASN A 210 4.12 -19.67 11.23
C ASN A 210 4.32 -19.50 9.71
N SER A 211 3.84 -18.39 9.14
CA SER A 211 4.11 -18.00 7.75
C SER A 211 4.82 -16.65 7.73
N LYS A 212 6.15 -16.64 7.65
CA LYS A 212 6.93 -15.40 7.61
C LYS A 212 6.70 -14.69 6.27
N VAL A 213 6.11 -13.50 6.32
CA VAL A 213 5.85 -12.66 5.14
C VAL A 213 7.03 -11.74 4.82
N GLN A 214 6.98 -11.09 3.66
CA GLN A 214 7.96 -10.09 3.23
C GLN A 214 7.28 -8.72 3.03
N ASP A 215 8.08 -7.64 3.04
CA ASP A 215 7.68 -6.28 2.69
C ASP A 215 6.43 -5.76 3.45
N TYR A 216 6.39 -5.92 4.77
CA TYR A 216 5.22 -5.55 5.57
C TYR A 216 5.00 -4.02 5.69
N LEU A 217 3.92 -3.56 5.04
CA LEU A 217 3.25 -2.26 5.05
C LEU A 217 2.22 -2.05 6.18
N ASP A 218 2.43 -1.27 7.24
CA ASP A 218 1.36 -0.99 8.24
C ASP A 218 0.60 0.32 7.96
N TRP A 219 -0.70 0.23 7.69
CA TRP A 219 -1.61 1.36 7.53
C TRP A 219 -2.78 1.32 8.53
N GLY A 220 -2.65 0.64 9.66
CA GLY A 220 -3.76 0.39 10.60
C GLY A 220 -4.33 1.63 11.32
N THR A 221 -3.75 2.80 11.09
CA THR A 221 -4.03 4.07 11.77
C THR A 221 -3.86 5.23 10.79
N ILE A 222 -4.62 6.33 10.99
CA ILE A 222 -4.51 7.52 10.15
C ILE A 222 -3.10 8.15 10.17
N LYS A 223 -2.38 8.03 11.30
CA LYS A 223 -1.03 8.57 11.44
C LYS A 223 -0.06 7.81 10.54
N GLU A 224 -0.05 6.48 10.64
CA GLU A 224 0.77 5.56 9.85
C GLU A 224 0.44 5.69 8.36
N TRP A 225 -0.85 5.76 8.01
CA TRP A 225 -1.30 6.01 6.64
C TRP A 225 -0.80 7.35 6.09
N ASN A 226 -0.87 8.41 6.89
CA ASN A 226 -0.39 9.73 6.46
C ASN A 226 1.14 9.75 6.33
N LEU A 227 1.89 9.12 7.24
CA LEU A 227 3.35 8.97 7.12
C LEU A 227 3.71 8.26 5.81
N TYR A 228 3.06 7.13 5.52
CA TYR A 228 3.26 6.39 4.29
C TYR A 228 2.93 7.22 3.02
N LYS A 229 1.85 8.01 3.04
CA LYS A 229 1.51 8.89 1.91
C LYS A 229 2.53 10.00 1.65
N ARG A 230 3.23 10.50 2.69
CA ARG A 230 4.26 11.54 2.53
C ARG A 230 5.44 11.09 1.68
N GLU A 231 5.58 9.78 1.52
CA GLU A 231 6.65 9.18 0.74
C GLU A 231 6.42 9.31 -0.76
N PHE A 232 5.22 9.73 -1.16
CA PHE A 232 4.85 9.93 -2.56
C PHE A 232 4.92 11.39 -2.93
N ALA A 233 5.46 11.66 -4.12
CA ALA A 233 5.53 13.01 -4.65
C ALA A 233 5.49 13.02 -6.17
N THR A 234 5.09 14.15 -6.74
CA THR A 234 5.30 14.46 -8.15
C THR A 234 6.34 15.55 -8.26
N LEU A 235 7.44 15.29 -8.97
CA LEU A 235 8.48 16.27 -9.23
C LEU A 235 8.31 16.87 -10.62
N PHE A 236 8.29 18.21 -10.68
CA PHE A 236 8.41 18.97 -11.92
C PHE A 236 9.84 19.49 -12.02
N VAL A 237 10.65 18.84 -12.85
CA VAL A 237 12.10 19.08 -12.91
C VAL A 237 12.46 19.74 -14.22
N ASP A 238 13.18 20.85 -14.17
CA ASP A 238 13.71 21.48 -15.39
C ASP A 238 14.82 20.62 -16.01
N ILE A 239 14.97 20.65 -17.33
CA ILE A 239 16.04 19.90 -18.00
C ILE A 239 17.35 20.71 -18.01
N ASP A 240 17.34 21.88 -18.65
CA ASP A 240 18.52 22.63 -19.04
C ASP A 240 19.11 23.46 -17.89
N GLY A 241 20.29 23.06 -17.41
CA GLY A 241 20.96 23.68 -16.27
C GLY A 241 20.56 23.11 -14.91
N THR A 242 19.78 22.02 -14.92
CA THR A 242 19.35 21.26 -13.73
C THR A 242 19.72 19.79 -13.86
N LEU A 243 19.42 19.13 -14.98
CA LEU A 243 19.77 17.70 -15.20
C LEU A 243 20.90 17.52 -16.21
N VAL A 244 20.92 18.37 -17.23
CA VAL A 244 22.02 18.49 -18.19
C VAL A 244 22.59 19.90 -18.12
N LYS A 245 23.84 20.09 -18.54
CA LYS A 245 24.40 21.45 -18.62
C LYS A 245 23.55 22.32 -19.54
N ASN A 246 23.38 23.58 -19.15
CA ASN A 246 22.54 24.53 -19.85
C ASN A 246 22.99 24.68 -21.31
N SER A 247 22.01 24.69 -22.21
CA SER A 247 22.21 24.84 -23.65
C SER A 247 21.07 25.62 -24.28
N GLY A 248 21.29 26.13 -25.50
CA GLY A 248 20.34 26.98 -26.22
C GLY A 248 19.94 26.44 -27.59
N GLN A 249 18.95 27.09 -28.20
CA GLN A 249 18.54 26.76 -29.57
C GLN A 249 19.55 27.26 -30.61
N PHE A 250 19.99 28.51 -30.47
CA PHE A 250 20.70 29.25 -31.51
C PHE A 250 22.22 29.25 -31.33
N PHE A 251 22.68 29.16 -30.09
CA PHE A 251 24.09 29.30 -29.73
C PHE A 251 24.63 28.02 -29.12
N THR A 252 25.93 27.77 -29.33
CA THR A 252 26.61 26.63 -28.72
C THR A 252 26.83 26.86 -27.21
N PRO A 253 26.72 25.82 -26.37
CA PRO A 253 26.29 24.46 -26.73
C PRO A 253 24.79 24.43 -27.08
N LYS A 254 24.43 23.65 -28.12
CA LYS A 254 23.04 23.52 -28.57
C LYS A 254 22.30 22.43 -27.79
N TRP A 255 20.98 22.53 -27.77
CA TRP A 255 20.12 21.48 -27.22
C TRP A 255 20.47 20.10 -27.79
N GLY A 256 20.68 19.13 -26.90
CA GLY A 256 21.09 17.76 -27.24
C GLY A 256 22.58 17.48 -27.12
N GLU A 257 23.43 18.51 -27.12
CA GLU A 257 24.90 18.37 -27.15
C GLU A 257 25.52 18.25 -25.76
N THR A 258 24.85 18.74 -24.71
CA THR A 258 25.41 18.80 -23.36
C THR A 258 25.36 17.47 -22.61
N SER A 259 26.32 17.27 -21.71
CA SER A 259 26.35 16.14 -20.79
C SER A 259 25.44 16.37 -19.60
N LYS A 260 25.08 15.29 -18.90
CA LYS A 260 24.41 15.37 -17.59
C LYS A 260 25.23 16.09 -16.52
N ILE A 261 24.51 16.48 -15.47
CA ILE A 261 25.04 16.84 -14.16
C ILE A 261 24.91 15.59 -13.29
N ASP A 262 26.01 14.87 -13.08
CA ASP A 262 26.01 13.50 -12.55
C ASP A 262 25.28 13.34 -11.22
N GLU A 263 25.54 14.23 -10.26
CA GLU A 263 24.93 14.17 -8.92
C GLU A 263 23.41 14.36 -8.96
N ASN A 264 22.93 15.27 -9.82
CA ASN A 264 21.51 15.57 -9.96
C ASN A 264 20.78 14.40 -10.62
N VAL A 265 21.36 13.81 -11.68
CA VAL A 265 20.80 12.65 -12.37
C VAL A 265 20.82 11.41 -11.49
N ALA A 266 21.90 11.17 -10.75
CA ALA A 266 21.98 10.05 -9.82
C ALA A 266 20.89 10.14 -8.74
N MET A 267 20.68 11.34 -8.18
CA MET A 267 19.63 11.61 -7.22
C MET A 267 18.21 11.39 -7.81
N LEU A 268 17.95 11.96 -8.99
CA LEU A 268 16.66 11.81 -9.67
C LEU A 268 16.35 10.33 -9.98
N ASN A 269 17.33 9.59 -10.49
CA ASN A 269 17.19 8.18 -10.79
C ASN A 269 16.96 7.34 -9.53
N LYS A 270 17.62 7.68 -8.41
CA LYS A 270 17.35 7.04 -7.12
C LYS A 270 15.89 7.23 -6.71
N LEU A 271 15.37 8.45 -6.82
CA LEU A 271 13.95 8.74 -6.53
C LEU A 271 13.00 7.99 -7.48
N TYR A 272 13.31 7.95 -8.77
CA TYR A 272 12.56 7.19 -9.77
C TYR A 272 12.46 5.70 -9.35
N ASP A 273 13.59 5.11 -8.97
CA ASP A 273 13.69 3.68 -8.66
C ASP A 273 12.96 3.29 -7.37
N THR A 274 12.60 4.24 -6.50
CA THR A 274 11.72 3.97 -5.34
C THR A 274 10.31 3.56 -5.76
N GLY A 275 9.86 3.94 -6.97
CA GLY A 275 8.48 3.78 -7.41
C GLY A 275 7.46 4.69 -6.71
N LYS A 276 7.90 5.62 -5.84
CA LYS A 276 7.03 6.54 -5.09
C LYS A 276 7.03 7.96 -5.64
N VAL A 277 8.02 8.30 -6.46
CA VAL A 277 8.17 9.64 -7.03
C VAL A 277 7.85 9.64 -8.53
N TYR A 278 6.80 10.35 -8.91
CA TYR A 278 6.42 10.56 -10.30
C TYR A 278 7.18 11.76 -10.88
N ILE A 279 8.03 11.52 -11.87
CA ILE A 279 8.94 12.53 -12.42
C ILE A 279 8.42 13.05 -13.75
N ILE A 280 8.08 14.34 -13.77
CA ILE A 280 7.71 15.12 -14.95
C ILE A 280 8.84 16.08 -15.27
N LEU A 281 9.51 15.86 -16.40
CA LEU A 281 10.49 16.80 -16.91
C LEU A 281 9.77 17.97 -17.58
N THR A 282 10.35 19.15 -17.46
CA THR A 282 9.81 20.40 -17.96
C THR A 282 10.89 21.11 -18.75
N THR A 283 10.55 21.68 -19.90
CA THR A 283 11.54 22.34 -20.76
C THR A 283 10.91 23.43 -21.62
N SER A 284 11.70 24.45 -21.94
CA SER A 284 11.34 25.45 -22.94
C SER A 284 11.59 25.02 -24.38
N ARG A 285 12.28 23.88 -24.58
CA ARG A 285 12.48 23.27 -25.91
C ARG A 285 11.12 23.02 -26.56
N THR A 286 10.95 23.45 -27.81
CA THR A 286 9.72 23.21 -28.56
C THR A 286 9.61 21.73 -28.96
N LEU A 287 8.43 21.32 -29.41
CA LEU A 287 8.20 19.95 -29.89
C LEU A 287 9.09 19.56 -31.07
N ASP A 288 9.58 20.52 -31.85
CA ASP A 288 10.53 20.28 -32.94
C ASP A 288 11.85 19.64 -32.44
N TYR A 289 12.18 19.85 -31.16
CA TYR A 289 13.37 19.29 -30.51
C TYR A 289 13.07 18.04 -29.69
N LYS A 290 11.86 17.46 -29.80
CA LYS A 290 11.47 16.27 -29.03
C LYS A 290 12.46 15.13 -29.21
N THR A 291 12.70 14.70 -30.45
CA THR A 291 13.59 13.57 -30.74
C THR A 291 15.01 13.81 -30.23
N ILE A 292 15.56 15.02 -30.43
CA ILE A 292 16.91 15.39 -29.96
C ILE A 292 16.97 15.34 -28.43
N THR A 293 15.92 15.81 -27.76
CA THR A 293 15.82 15.83 -26.30
C THR A 293 15.71 14.42 -25.74
N GLU A 294 14.83 13.58 -26.27
CA GLU A 294 14.65 12.19 -25.83
C GLU A 294 15.93 11.37 -26.04
N ASN A 295 16.59 11.54 -27.20
CA ASN A 295 17.89 10.89 -27.45
C ASN A 295 18.99 11.35 -26.47
N GLN A 296 19.01 12.64 -26.08
CA GLN A 296 19.92 13.13 -25.05
C GLN A 296 19.60 12.50 -23.70
N LEU A 297 18.33 12.49 -23.28
CA LEU A 297 17.93 11.90 -22.01
C LEU A 297 18.28 10.40 -21.93
N GLU A 298 18.04 9.66 -23.00
CA GLU A 298 18.40 8.24 -23.11
C GLU A 298 19.92 8.04 -23.04
N ARG A 299 20.69 8.79 -23.84
CA ARG A 299 22.17 8.75 -23.84
C ARG A 299 22.74 9.02 -22.45
N GLU A 300 22.18 9.99 -21.73
CA GLU A 300 22.63 10.37 -20.40
C GLU A 300 22.08 9.45 -19.28
N GLY A 301 21.13 8.57 -19.60
CA GLY A 301 20.51 7.63 -18.67
C GLY A 301 19.57 8.31 -17.66
N ILE A 302 18.84 9.34 -18.07
CA ILE A 302 17.91 10.09 -17.21
C ILE A 302 16.55 9.39 -17.21
N LYS A 303 16.08 8.94 -16.05
CA LYS A 303 14.77 8.29 -15.88
C LYS A 303 13.68 9.31 -15.59
N TYR A 304 12.53 9.17 -16.25
CA TYR A 304 11.37 10.04 -16.08
C TYR A 304 10.08 9.33 -16.52
N HIS A 305 8.93 9.88 -16.14
CA HIS A 305 7.62 9.34 -16.53
C HIS A 305 6.97 10.14 -17.66
N GLN A 306 7.15 11.46 -17.66
CA GLN A 306 6.55 12.36 -18.66
C GLN A 306 7.43 13.59 -18.90
N ILE A 307 7.26 14.23 -20.07
CA ILE A 307 7.87 15.52 -20.40
C ILE A 307 6.79 16.52 -20.81
N ILE A 308 6.90 17.76 -20.32
CA ILE A 308 6.13 18.91 -20.78
C ILE A 308 7.07 19.83 -21.57
N TYR A 309 6.82 19.94 -22.87
CA TYR A 309 7.58 20.74 -23.83
C TYR A 309 6.99 22.14 -24.04
N GLY A 310 7.79 23.04 -24.62
CA GLY A 310 7.33 24.34 -25.13
C GLY A 310 6.93 25.35 -24.05
N LEU A 311 7.47 25.20 -22.83
CA LEU A 311 7.20 26.17 -21.75
C LEU A 311 7.93 27.49 -22.00
N TYR A 312 7.38 28.59 -21.48
CA TYR A 312 8.10 29.85 -21.50
C TYR A 312 9.39 29.77 -20.66
N HIS A 313 10.48 30.35 -21.17
CA HIS A 313 11.71 30.58 -20.41
C HIS A 313 11.50 31.79 -19.47
N ALA A 314 10.67 31.59 -18.45
CA ALA A 314 10.23 32.62 -17.52
C ALA A 314 9.93 32.03 -16.13
N LYS A 315 9.47 32.87 -15.21
CA LYS A 315 9.04 32.46 -13.88
C LYS A 315 7.95 31.40 -13.96
N ARG A 316 8.11 30.30 -13.20
CA ARG A 316 7.09 29.27 -13.02
C ARG A 316 6.29 29.54 -11.74
N ILE A 317 4.97 29.48 -11.83
CA ILE A 317 4.05 29.66 -10.70
C ILE A 317 3.17 28.42 -10.64
N ILE A 318 3.25 27.68 -9.54
CA ILE A 318 2.40 26.51 -9.29
C ILE A 318 1.24 26.96 -8.40
N VAL A 319 0.03 26.73 -8.86
CA VAL A 319 -1.20 26.95 -8.09
C VAL A 319 -1.79 25.58 -7.79
N ASN A 320 -1.92 25.24 -6.52
CA ASN A 320 -2.47 23.96 -6.08
C ASN A 320 -3.56 24.17 -5.03
N ASP A 321 -4.53 23.26 -4.97
CA ASP A 321 -5.57 23.29 -3.94
C ASP A 321 -5.05 22.74 -2.60
N TYR A 322 -5.84 22.98 -1.55
CA TYR A 322 -5.59 22.47 -0.22
C TYR A 322 -6.87 21.84 0.33
N ALA A 323 -6.74 20.67 0.93
CA ALA A 323 -7.85 19.94 1.54
C ALA A 323 -7.48 19.54 2.97
N ASN A 324 -8.46 19.58 3.88
CA ASN A 324 -8.28 19.18 5.29
C ASN A 324 -7.82 17.72 5.45
N SER A 325 -8.07 16.88 4.44
CA SER A 325 -7.63 15.48 4.39
C SER A 325 -6.14 15.31 4.07
N ASN A 326 -5.45 16.37 3.66
CA ASN A 326 -4.01 16.40 3.43
C ASN A 326 -3.34 17.27 4.51
N PRO A 327 -2.76 16.67 5.57
CA PRO A 327 -2.21 17.44 6.69
C PRO A 327 -0.84 18.07 6.39
N TYR A 328 -0.39 18.05 5.13
CA TYR A 328 0.92 18.50 4.69
C TYR A 328 0.81 19.59 3.63
N LYS A 329 1.89 20.34 3.43
CA LYS A 329 1.97 21.34 2.38
C LYS A 329 1.77 20.68 1.01
N SER A 330 0.79 21.15 0.22
CA SER A 330 0.45 20.54 -1.07
C SER A 330 1.48 20.81 -2.18
N CYS A 331 2.45 21.71 -1.97
CA CYS A 331 3.47 22.04 -2.96
C CYS A 331 4.72 22.63 -2.30
N ASP A 332 5.90 22.23 -2.76
CA ASP A 332 7.18 22.86 -2.45
C ASP A 332 7.85 23.40 -3.71
N SER A 333 8.84 24.28 -3.53
CA SER A 333 9.63 24.81 -4.63
C SER A 333 11.12 24.79 -4.28
N ILE A 334 11.93 24.40 -5.27
CA ILE A 334 13.38 24.35 -5.18
C ILE A 334 13.93 25.24 -6.29
N ASN A 335 14.85 26.14 -5.93
CA ASN A 335 15.58 26.97 -6.87
C ASN A 335 17.07 26.71 -6.70
N LEU A 336 17.74 26.38 -7.78
CA LEU A 336 19.17 26.08 -7.81
C LEU A 336 19.87 27.01 -8.79
N LYS A 337 21.16 27.25 -8.55
CA LYS A 337 21.99 28.02 -9.48
C LYS A 337 22.19 27.17 -10.74
N ARG A 338 22.17 27.82 -11.91
CA ARG A 338 22.41 27.15 -13.20
C ARG A 338 23.68 26.30 -13.16
N ASP A 339 23.55 25.07 -13.64
CA ASP A 339 24.60 24.05 -13.73
C ASP A 339 25.18 23.60 -12.38
N SER A 340 24.55 23.93 -11.25
CA SER A 340 25.00 23.46 -9.94
C SER A 340 24.57 22.02 -9.66
N SER A 341 25.30 21.36 -8.76
CA SER A 341 25.01 19.99 -8.30
C SER A 341 24.25 19.94 -6.97
N ASP A 342 23.67 21.08 -6.55
CA ASP A 342 23.02 21.23 -5.24
C ASP A 342 21.65 20.54 -5.16
N LEU A 343 21.10 20.04 -6.27
CA LEU A 343 19.77 19.42 -6.29
C LEU A 343 19.71 18.23 -5.32
N LYS A 344 20.80 17.46 -5.21
CA LYS A 344 20.90 16.34 -4.29
C LYS A 344 20.64 16.76 -2.85
N SER A 345 21.36 17.75 -2.33
CA SER A 345 21.24 18.18 -0.94
C SER A 345 19.86 18.78 -0.66
N MET A 346 19.29 19.53 -1.62
CA MET A 346 17.96 20.11 -1.51
C MET A 346 16.85 19.04 -1.48
N LEU A 347 16.94 18.00 -2.32
CA LEU A 347 15.97 16.91 -2.32
C LEU A 347 16.10 16.02 -1.08
N GLN A 348 17.32 15.80 -0.56
CA GLN A 348 17.52 15.10 0.71
C GLN A 348 16.82 15.80 1.88
N HIS A 349 16.80 17.14 1.91
CA HIS A 349 16.07 17.87 2.94
C HIS A 349 14.54 17.67 2.85
N ILE A 350 13.99 17.47 1.65
CA ILE A 350 12.54 17.30 1.44
C ILE A 350 12.11 15.86 1.74
N PHE A 351 12.85 14.89 1.21
CA PHE A 351 12.49 13.47 1.30
C PHE A 351 13.08 12.76 2.53
N GLY A 352 14.04 13.36 3.24
CA GLY A 352 14.69 12.75 4.40
C GLY A 352 15.39 11.43 4.05
N ASP A 353 15.24 10.43 4.92
CA ASP A 353 15.88 9.10 4.81
C ASP A 353 15.33 8.22 3.66
N MET A 354 14.35 8.72 2.89
CA MET A 354 13.90 8.06 1.65
C MET A 354 14.99 8.01 0.58
N VAL A 355 16.07 8.76 0.79
CA VAL A 355 17.15 9.10 -0.14
C VAL A 355 18.50 8.78 0.46
#